data_AF-A0A9Q1H7D4-F1
#
_entry.id   AF-A0A9Q1H7D4-F1
#
_cell.length_a   1.000
_cell.length_b   1.000
_cell.length_c   1.000
_cell.angle_alpha   90.00
_cell.angle_beta   90.00
_cell.angle_gamma   90.00
#
_symmetry.space_group_name_H-M   'P 1'
#
loop_
_entity.id
_entity.type
_entity.pdbx_description
1 polymer ?
#
loop_
_entity_poly.entity_id
_entity_poly.type
_entity_poly.pdbx_seq_one_letter_code
_entity_poly.pdbx_strand_id
1 'polypeptide(L)'
;MVRLRMGLTVPDLAFRFQVSAGLVSQIFATWIRLVAKELKWLIMWSSKKDIRRSLPESFKKWFPKGRTTIVCTEVFIETPSWLDVQAICWSEYKHHTTIKFLLAISPSGLIMYVSPWYGGRASDKYIVKDSGFLNFLEPYDHVMANRGFKISDKLAPLQVMLTFTPPPPTVLVIICKCVEKT
;
A
#
# COMPACT_ATOMS: atom_id res chain seq x y z
N MET A 1 2.81 -21.73 5.73
CA MET A 1 2.49 -20.39 6.28
C MET A 1 1.03 -20.31 6.73
N VAL A 2 0.68 -21.00 7.82
CA VAL A 2 -0.72 -21.01 8.32
C VAL A 2 -1.08 -19.67 8.97
N ARG A 3 -0.14 -19.04 9.69
CA ARG A 3 -0.32 -17.71 10.30
C ARG A 3 -0.75 -16.63 9.31
N LEU A 4 -0.07 -16.50 8.16
CA LEU A 4 -0.45 -15.51 7.15
C LEU A 4 -1.81 -15.81 6.50
N ARG A 5 -2.10 -17.09 6.26
CA ARG A 5 -3.32 -17.49 5.55
C ARG A 5 -4.56 -17.44 6.44
N MET A 6 -4.41 -17.70 7.74
CA MET A 6 -5.51 -17.92 8.67
C MET A 6 -5.55 -16.93 9.84
N GLY A 7 -4.54 -16.07 10.00
CA GLY A 7 -4.49 -15.09 11.09
C GLY A 7 -4.28 -15.67 12.49
N LEU A 8 -3.81 -16.92 12.62
CA LEU A 8 -3.66 -17.58 13.93
C LEU A 8 -2.58 -16.93 14.81
N THR A 9 -2.84 -16.82 16.12
CA THR A 9 -1.94 -16.21 17.10
C THR A 9 -0.70 -17.07 17.37
N VAL A 10 0.39 -16.47 17.87
CA VAL A 10 1.63 -17.23 18.16
C VAL A 10 1.37 -18.28 19.25
N PRO A 11 0.64 -17.99 20.34
CA PRO A 11 0.30 -18.99 21.34
C PRO A 11 -0.54 -20.16 20.78
N ASP A 12 -1.51 -19.90 19.91
CA ASP A 12 -2.33 -20.95 19.28
C ASP A 12 -1.46 -21.89 18.43
N LEU A 13 -0.56 -21.34 17.63
CA LEU A 13 0.35 -22.14 16.81
C LEU A 13 1.35 -22.94 17.66
N ALA A 14 1.85 -22.34 18.74
CA ALA A 14 2.75 -23.01 19.68
C ALA A 14 2.07 -24.24 20.31
N PHE A 15 0.81 -24.07 20.73
CA PHE A 15 -0.01 -25.16 21.25
C PHE A 15 -0.27 -26.25 20.21
N ARG A 16 -0.70 -25.89 18.99
CA ARG A 16 -1.01 -26.87 17.93
C ARG A 16 0.21 -27.69 17.50
N PHE A 17 1.38 -27.05 17.41
CA PHE A 17 2.61 -27.69 16.95
C PHE A 17 3.45 -28.27 18.09
N GLN A 18 3.01 -28.14 19.34
CA GLN A 18 3.73 -28.63 20.53
C GLN A 18 5.18 -28.12 20.59
N VAL A 19 5.36 -26.83 20.31
CA VAL A 19 6.67 -26.13 20.36
C VAL A 19 6.55 -24.83 21.16
N SER A 20 7.68 -24.22 21.50
CA SER A 20 7.66 -22.94 22.21
C SER A 20 7.17 -21.79 21.32
N ALA A 21 6.49 -20.81 21.93
CA ALA A 21 6.07 -19.58 21.24
C ALA A 21 7.26 -18.81 20.63
N GLY A 22 8.42 -18.85 21.29
CA GLY A 22 9.66 -18.27 20.78
C GLY A 22 10.09 -18.91 19.46
N LEU A 23 10.04 -20.25 19.36
CA LEU A 23 10.40 -20.95 18.13
C LEU A 23 9.42 -20.63 16.99
N VAL A 24 8.11 -20.60 17.26
CA VAL A 24 7.11 -20.17 16.27
C VAL A 24 7.41 -18.77 15.75
N SER A 25 7.72 -17.83 16.65
CA SER A 25 8.06 -16.44 16.28
C SER A 25 9.30 -16.37 15.40
N GLN A 26 10.37 -17.08 15.77
CA GLN A 26 11.61 -17.13 14.98
C GLN A 26 11.39 -17.74 13.59
N ILE A 27 10.68 -18.87 13.51
CA ILE A 27 10.32 -19.51 12.25
C ILE A 27 9.52 -18.53 11.39
N PHE A 28 8.47 -17.94 11.94
CA PHE A 28 7.63 -17.00 11.21
C PHE A 28 8.43 -15.80 10.70
N ALA A 29 9.22 -15.16 11.55
CA ALA A 29 10.02 -14.00 11.17
C ALA A 29 11.08 -14.33 10.10
N THR A 30 11.63 -15.55 10.11
CA THR A 30 12.58 -16.02 9.09
C THR A 30 11.88 -16.19 7.75
N TRP A 31 10.75 -16.91 7.73
CA TRP A 31 9.98 -17.15 6.51
C TRP A 31 9.43 -15.85 5.90
N ILE A 32 8.97 -14.90 6.70
CA ILE A 32 8.51 -13.60 6.20
C ILE A 32 9.62 -12.86 5.45
N ARG A 33 10.84 -12.84 5.99
CA ARG A 33 11.99 -12.20 5.33
C ARG A 33 12.36 -12.92 4.04
N LEU A 34 12.36 -14.25 4.03
CA LEU A 34 12.62 -15.04 2.83
C LEU A 34 11.57 -14.78 1.75
N VAL A 35 10.29 -14.84 2.09
CA VAL A 35 9.19 -14.59 1.15
C VAL A 35 9.24 -13.16 0.62
N ALA A 36 9.52 -12.17 1.46
CA ALA A 36 9.68 -10.79 1.03
C ALA A 36 10.83 -10.62 0.02
N LYS A 37 11.94 -11.35 0.23
CA LYS A 37 13.08 -11.37 -0.71
C LYS A 37 12.69 -12.03 -2.04
N GLU A 38 12.09 -13.21 -1.99
CA GLU A 38 11.74 -13.99 -3.19
C GLU A 38 10.59 -13.39 -4.00
N LEU A 39 9.70 -12.62 -3.38
CA LEU A 39 8.60 -11.94 -4.08
C LEU A 39 8.92 -10.50 -4.49
N LYS A 40 10.10 -9.98 -4.13
CA LYS A 40 10.47 -8.57 -4.39
C LYS A 40 10.40 -8.22 -5.88
N TRP A 41 10.76 -9.16 -6.76
CA TRP A 41 10.76 -8.95 -8.20
C TRP A 41 9.35 -8.82 -8.81
N LEU A 42 8.29 -9.16 -8.08
CA LEU A 42 6.90 -8.95 -8.56
C LEU A 42 6.50 -7.48 -8.55
N ILE A 43 7.16 -6.66 -7.72
CA ILE A 43 6.87 -5.23 -7.60
C ILE A 43 7.86 -4.50 -8.52
N MET A 44 7.45 -4.29 -9.77
CA MET A 44 8.24 -3.59 -10.76
C MET A 44 7.49 -2.38 -11.30
N TRP A 45 8.23 -1.30 -11.52
CA TRP A 45 7.71 -0.11 -12.16
C TRP A 45 7.58 -0.34 -13.67
N SER A 46 6.36 -0.57 -14.15
CA SER A 46 6.08 -0.81 -15.57
C SER A 46 6.32 0.44 -16.41
N SER A 47 6.71 0.29 -17.68
CA SER A 47 6.89 1.42 -18.59
C SER A 47 5.56 2.05 -19.03
N LYS A 48 5.60 3.29 -19.53
CA LYS A 48 4.43 3.96 -20.14
C LYS A 48 3.82 3.13 -21.28
N LYS A 49 4.66 2.47 -22.09
CA LYS A 49 4.22 1.66 -23.23
C LYS A 49 3.44 0.43 -22.77
N ASP A 50 3.95 -0.26 -21.75
CA ASP A 50 3.32 -1.47 -21.22
C ASP A 50 1.97 -1.16 -20.58
N ILE A 51 1.90 -0.07 -19.80
CA ILE A 51 0.65 0.37 -19.17
C ILE A 51 -0.41 0.71 -20.20
N ARG A 52 -0.04 1.43 -21.27
CA ARG A 52 -0.97 1.74 -22.36
C ARG A 52 -1.45 0.47 -23.07
N ARG A 53 -0.57 -0.51 -23.26
CA ARG A 53 -0.91 -1.79 -23.89
C ARG A 53 -1.86 -2.61 -23.01
N SER A 54 -1.68 -2.60 -21.69
CA SER A 54 -2.51 -3.33 -20.73
C SER A 54 -3.67 -2.51 -20.16
N LEU A 55 -4.00 -1.35 -20.74
CA LEU A 55 -5.00 -0.43 -20.20
C LEU A 55 -6.42 -1.03 -20.35
N PRO A 56 -7.14 -1.31 -19.24
CA PRO A 56 -8.48 -1.88 -19.33
C PRO A 56 -9.48 -0.92 -19.98
N GLU A 57 -10.48 -1.46 -20.67
CA GLU A 57 -11.50 -0.67 -21.38
C GLU A 57 -12.27 0.28 -20.44
N SER A 58 -12.53 -0.16 -19.21
CA SER A 58 -13.16 0.65 -18.16
C SER A 58 -12.35 1.91 -17.81
N PHE A 59 -11.02 1.83 -17.88
CA PHE A 59 -10.12 2.97 -17.64
C PHE A 59 -9.94 3.84 -18.87
N LYS A 60 -10.06 3.32 -20.10
CA LYS A 60 -9.91 4.14 -21.32
C LYS A 60 -10.90 5.30 -21.37
N LYS A 61 -12.14 5.10 -20.89
CA LYS A 61 -13.18 6.13 -20.89
C LYS A 61 -12.90 7.29 -19.92
N TRP A 62 -12.39 6.99 -18.73
CA TRP A 62 -12.28 7.97 -17.63
C TRP A 62 -10.85 8.39 -17.30
N PHE A 63 -9.87 7.58 -17.69
CA PHE A 63 -8.46 7.75 -17.39
C PHE A 63 -7.54 7.23 -18.53
N PRO A 64 -7.72 7.73 -19.78
CA PRO A 64 -7.04 7.21 -20.97
C PRO A 64 -5.51 7.37 -20.95
N LYS A 65 -5.02 8.41 -20.27
CA LYS A 65 -3.58 8.70 -20.13
C LYS A 65 -3.01 8.21 -18.80
N GLY A 66 -3.76 7.37 -18.10
CA GLY A 66 -3.46 6.93 -16.75
C GLY A 66 -2.14 6.21 -16.61
N ARG A 67 -1.27 6.71 -15.73
CA ARG A 67 0.00 6.08 -15.39
C ARG A 67 -0.14 5.11 -14.22
N THR A 68 -0.67 5.61 -13.12
CA THR A 68 -0.79 4.85 -11.88
C THR A 68 -1.90 5.43 -11.02
N THR A 69 -2.51 4.60 -10.21
CA THR A 69 -3.33 5.01 -9.08
C THR A 69 -2.51 4.89 -7.81
N ILE A 70 -2.52 5.92 -6.97
CA ILE A 70 -1.89 5.88 -5.65
C ILE A 70 -2.93 5.79 -4.55
N VAL A 71 -2.61 4.98 -3.53
CA VAL A 71 -3.46 4.79 -2.36
C VAL A 71 -2.55 4.69 -1.13
N CYS A 72 -2.82 5.49 -0.11
CA CYS A 72 -2.32 5.22 1.23
C CYS A 72 -3.27 4.23 1.88
N THR A 73 -2.73 3.14 2.40
CA THR A 73 -3.51 2.15 3.13
C THR A 73 -2.95 1.97 4.54
N GLU A 74 -3.83 1.60 5.46
CA GLU A 74 -3.51 1.40 6.87
C GLU A 74 -3.75 -0.05 7.26
N VAL A 75 -2.84 -0.60 8.05
CA VAL A 75 -2.93 -1.95 8.62
C VAL A 75 -2.93 -1.83 10.13
N PHE A 76 -3.90 -2.49 10.79
CA PHE A 76 -3.96 -2.57 12.24
C PHE A 76 -2.74 -3.32 12.79
N ILE A 77 -2.18 -2.79 13.87
CA ILE A 77 -1.09 -3.44 14.60
C ILE A 77 -1.48 -3.65 16.06
N GLU A 78 -0.78 -4.54 16.74
CA GLU A 78 -0.84 -4.61 18.19
C GLU A 78 -0.36 -3.28 18.78
N THR A 79 -1.05 -2.81 19.82
CA THR A 79 -0.70 -1.55 20.48
C THR A 79 0.70 -1.64 21.09
N PRO A 80 1.65 -0.80 20.64
CA PRO A 80 2.99 -0.79 21.20
C PRO A 80 2.96 -0.45 22.69
N SER A 81 3.83 -1.07 23.48
CA SER A 81 3.94 -0.79 24.92
C SER A 81 4.52 0.61 25.22
N TRP A 82 5.28 1.17 24.29
CA TRP A 82 5.92 2.48 24.42
C TRP A 82 4.97 3.58 23.97
N LEU A 83 4.67 4.54 24.85
CA LEU A 83 3.71 5.62 24.60
C LEU A 83 4.09 6.49 23.40
N ASP A 84 5.38 6.77 23.20
CA ASP A 84 5.85 7.56 22.05
C ASP A 84 5.55 6.86 20.72
N VAL A 85 5.80 5.54 20.66
CA VAL A 85 5.52 4.72 19.47
C VAL A 85 4.01 4.59 19.27
N GLN A 86 3.24 4.45 20.35
CA GLN A 86 1.78 4.43 20.29
C GLN A 86 1.23 5.74 19.71
N ALA A 87 1.76 6.90 20.13
CA ALA A 87 1.35 8.21 19.63
C ALA A 87 1.70 8.42 18.14
N ILE A 88 2.81 7.84 17.67
CA ILE A 88 3.21 7.86 16.25
C ILE A 88 2.30 6.93 15.42
N CYS A 89 1.98 5.75 15.94
CA CYS A 89 1.14 4.77 15.26
C CYS A 89 -0.36 5.06 15.39
N TRP A 90 -0.78 6.01 16.22
CA TRP A 90 -2.20 6.32 16.38
C TRP A 90 -2.82 6.89 15.10
N SER A 91 -3.84 6.21 14.59
CA SER A 91 -4.66 6.71 13.48
C SER A 91 -5.95 7.29 14.02
N GLU A 92 -6.10 8.60 13.84
CA GLU A 92 -7.34 9.29 14.19
C GLU A 92 -8.52 8.82 13.34
N TYR A 93 -8.26 8.39 12.10
CA TYR A 93 -9.29 7.90 11.19
C TYR A 93 -9.82 6.52 11.58
N LYS A 94 -8.95 5.63 12.08
CA LYS A 94 -9.32 4.26 12.48
C LYS A 94 -9.57 4.10 13.98
N HIS A 95 -9.30 5.14 14.77
CA HIS A 95 -9.32 5.11 16.24
C HIS A 95 -8.54 3.92 16.83
N HIS A 96 -7.40 3.59 16.22
CA HIS A 96 -6.53 2.49 16.64
C HIS A 96 -5.07 2.75 16.24
N THR A 97 -4.15 1.99 16.82
CA THR A 97 -2.76 1.92 16.35
C THR A 97 -2.69 1.21 15.00
N THR A 98 -2.14 1.89 14.00
CA THR A 98 -1.94 1.38 12.64
C THR A 98 -0.56 1.74 12.12
N ILE A 99 -0.10 0.99 11.12
CA ILE A 99 0.95 1.44 10.21
C ILE A 99 0.31 1.81 8.88
N LYS A 100 0.90 2.80 8.21
CA LYS A 100 0.46 3.33 6.93
C LYS A 100 1.55 3.17 5.89
N PHE A 101 1.19 2.88 4.65
CA PHE A 101 2.12 2.88 3.52
C PHE A 101 1.40 3.27 2.23
N LEU A 102 2.18 3.79 1.29
CA LEU A 102 1.74 4.16 -0.04
C LEU A 102 1.92 2.99 -1.00
N LEU A 103 0.87 2.70 -1.75
CA LEU A 103 0.87 1.79 -2.88
C LEU A 103 0.70 2.59 -4.17
N ALA A 104 1.46 2.23 -5.20
CA ALA A 104 1.18 2.64 -6.57
C ALA A 104 0.76 1.41 -7.39
N ILE A 105 -0.41 1.49 -7.99
CA ILE A 105 -1.08 0.39 -8.66
C ILE A 105 -1.33 0.79 -10.11
N SER A 106 -0.94 -0.08 -11.05
CA SER A 106 -1.20 0.14 -12.47
C SER A 106 -2.71 0.16 -12.74
N PRO A 107 -3.17 0.77 -13.85
CA PRO A 107 -4.56 0.65 -14.27
C PRO A 107 -5.03 -0.80 -14.46
N SER A 108 -4.11 -1.74 -14.73
CA SER A 108 -4.39 -3.18 -14.84
C SER A 108 -4.42 -3.91 -13.49
N GLY A 109 -4.17 -3.23 -12.36
CA GLY A 109 -4.23 -3.81 -11.02
C GLY A 109 -2.90 -4.37 -10.49
N LEU A 110 -1.79 -4.18 -11.20
CA LEU A 110 -0.46 -4.62 -10.74
C LEU A 110 0.10 -3.64 -9.72
N ILE A 111 0.63 -4.15 -8.62
CA ILE A 111 1.35 -3.33 -7.63
C ILE A 111 2.73 -3.00 -8.22
N MET A 112 2.95 -1.73 -8.55
CA MET A 112 4.20 -1.25 -9.17
C MET A 112 5.18 -0.68 -8.15
N TYR A 113 4.68 -0.25 -6.99
CA TYR A 113 5.49 0.36 -5.94
C TYR A 113 4.83 0.20 -4.57
N VAL A 114 5.65 -0.01 -3.55
CA VAL A 114 5.28 -0.04 -2.13
C VAL A 114 6.30 0.81 -1.38
N SER A 115 5.84 1.79 -0.62
CA SER A 115 6.72 2.64 0.19
C SER A 115 7.26 1.92 1.43
N PRO A 116 8.27 2.49 2.12
CA PRO A 116 8.48 2.22 3.53
C PRO A 116 7.18 2.40 4.33
N TRP A 117 7.11 1.77 5.51
CA TRP A 117 5.98 1.95 6.42
C TRP A 117 6.17 3.21 7.26
N TYR A 118 5.05 3.81 7.64
CA TYR A 118 4.94 5.01 8.46
C TYR A 118 3.95 4.74 9.59
N GLY A 119 4.01 5.52 10.67
CA GLY A 119 2.97 5.45 11.70
C GLY A 119 1.61 5.93 11.17
N GLY A 120 0.51 5.43 11.73
CA GLY A 120 -0.86 5.81 11.34
C GLY A 120 -1.12 7.33 11.33
N ARG A 121 -0.43 8.08 12.19
CA ARG A 121 -0.53 9.55 12.28
C ARG A 121 0.07 10.28 11.07
N ALA A 122 0.92 9.63 10.28
CA ALA A 122 1.56 10.25 9.13
C ALA A 122 0.52 10.67 8.08
N SER A 123 0.68 11.90 7.56
CA SER A 123 -0.19 12.41 6.49
C SER A 123 0.20 11.84 5.13
N ASP A 124 -0.79 11.59 4.28
CA ASP A 124 -0.56 11.06 2.93
C ASP A 124 0.39 11.95 2.11
N LYS A 125 0.29 13.28 2.28
CA LYS A 125 1.17 14.24 1.64
C LYS A 125 2.63 14.07 2.07
N TYR A 126 2.87 13.83 3.36
CA TYR A 126 4.21 13.59 3.87
C TYR A 126 4.77 12.29 3.30
N ILE A 127 3.98 11.21 3.31
CA ILE A 127 4.38 9.89 2.79
C ILE A 127 4.77 9.99 1.31
N VAL A 128 3.97 10.65 0.47
CA VAL A 128 4.28 10.82 -0.97
C VAL A 128 5.63 11.52 -1.19
N LYS A 129 5.94 12.53 -0.37
CA LYS A 129 7.21 13.27 -0.47
C LYS A 129 8.39 12.43 0.01
N ASP A 130 8.24 11.76 1.15
CA ASP A 130 9.33 11.08 1.86
C ASP A 130 9.66 9.71 1.26
N SER A 131 8.65 9.00 0.75
CA SER A 131 8.79 7.62 0.27
C SER A 131 9.68 7.45 -0.97
N GLY A 132 9.95 8.53 -1.69
CA GLY A 132 10.68 8.50 -2.96
C GLY A 132 9.80 8.11 -4.15
N PHE A 133 8.47 7.99 -3.98
CA PHE A 133 7.53 7.71 -5.06
C PHE A 133 7.66 8.67 -6.25
N LEU A 134 7.91 9.96 -5.97
CA LEU A 134 8.01 11.00 -7.00
C LEU A 134 9.15 10.74 -8.00
N ASN A 135 10.19 9.99 -7.61
CA ASN A 135 11.33 9.66 -8.48
C ASN A 135 10.98 8.70 -9.62
N PHE A 136 9.83 8.01 -9.51
CA PHE A 136 9.35 7.08 -10.54
C PHE A 136 8.48 7.75 -11.60
N LEU A 137 8.06 9.00 -11.36
CA LEU A 137 7.18 9.73 -12.25
C LEU A 137 7.98 10.42 -13.34
N GLU A 138 7.40 10.43 -14.53
CA GLU A 138 7.95 11.13 -15.68
C GLU A 138 7.04 12.30 -16.07
N PRO A 139 7.58 13.33 -16.75
CA PRO A 139 6.76 14.41 -17.28
C PRO A 139 5.57 13.90 -18.09
N TYR A 140 4.45 14.60 -17.93
CA TYR A 140 3.15 14.31 -18.57
C TYR A 140 2.48 13.01 -18.10
N ASP A 141 2.94 12.39 -17.02
CA ASP A 141 2.20 11.31 -16.37
C ASP A 141 0.89 11.82 -15.77
N HIS A 142 -0.11 10.93 -15.75
CA HIS A 142 -1.36 11.16 -15.05
C HIS A 142 -1.43 10.20 -13.86
N VAL A 143 -1.46 10.76 -12.66
CA VAL A 143 -1.59 10.01 -11.41
C VAL A 143 -3.02 10.14 -10.90
N MET A 144 -3.64 9.00 -10.61
CA MET A 144 -4.97 8.96 -9.98
C MET A 144 -4.82 8.82 -8.47
N ALA A 145 -5.58 9.58 -7.69
CA ALA A 145 -5.60 9.46 -6.23
C ALA A 145 -6.99 9.70 -5.66
N ASN A 146 -7.19 9.33 -4.39
CA ASN A 146 -8.40 9.71 -3.66
C ASN A 146 -8.46 11.23 -3.47
N ARG A 147 -9.67 11.79 -3.39
CA ARG A 147 -9.89 13.25 -3.25
C ARG A 147 -9.20 13.89 -2.05
N GLY A 148 -8.88 13.11 -1.01
CA GLY A 148 -8.11 13.58 0.14
C GLY A 148 -6.63 13.90 -0.14
N PHE A 149 -6.08 13.46 -1.28
CA PHE A 149 -4.67 13.68 -1.62
C PHE A 149 -4.42 15.11 -2.12
N LYS A 150 -3.99 15.98 -1.20
CA LYS A 150 -3.56 17.36 -1.50
C LYS A 150 -2.09 17.42 -1.91
N ILE A 151 -1.73 16.79 -3.04
CA ILE A 151 -0.35 16.67 -3.53
C ILE A 151 -0.08 17.38 -4.86
N SER A 152 -1.03 18.18 -5.36
CA SER A 152 -0.86 18.92 -6.62
C SER A 152 0.38 19.82 -6.63
N ASP A 153 0.73 20.42 -5.48
CA ASP A 153 1.94 21.23 -5.32
C ASP A 153 3.24 20.44 -5.48
N LYS A 154 3.21 19.12 -5.25
CA LYS A 154 4.37 18.23 -5.42
C LYS A 154 4.50 17.69 -6.84
N LEU A 155 3.39 17.59 -7.55
CA LEU A 155 3.33 17.06 -8.91
C LEU A 155 3.54 18.13 -9.99
N ALA A 156 3.14 19.37 -9.72
CA ALA A 156 3.28 20.47 -10.68
C ALA A 156 4.71 20.71 -11.17
N PRO A 157 5.77 20.69 -10.31
CA PRO A 157 7.15 20.84 -10.78
C PRO A 157 7.62 19.72 -11.71
N LEU A 158 7.00 18.53 -11.63
CA LEU A 158 7.30 17.37 -12.46
C LEU A 158 6.46 17.33 -13.75
N GLN A 159 5.60 18.32 -13.98
CA GLN A 159 4.62 18.33 -15.09
C GLN A 159 3.70 17.10 -15.06
N VAL A 160 3.39 16.60 -13.85
CA VAL A 160 2.51 15.45 -13.63
C VAL A 160 1.11 15.94 -13.29
N MET A 161 0.10 15.34 -13.92
CA MET A 161 -1.30 15.69 -13.71
C MET A 161 -1.93 14.81 -12.63
N LEU A 162 -2.54 15.44 -11.63
CA LEU A 162 -3.34 14.74 -10.62
C LEU A 162 -4.79 14.64 -11.09
N THR A 163 -5.31 13.42 -11.14
CA THR A 163 -6.73 13.14 -11.41
C THR A 163 -7.34 12.51 -10.17
N PHE A 164 -8.55 12.92 -9.80
CA PHE A 164 -9.24 12.29 -8.67
C PHE A 164 -10.09 11.11 -9.13
N THR A 165 -10.20 10.10 -8.29
CA THR A 165 -11.11 8.99 -8.50
C THR A 165 -12.56 9.50 -8.67
N PRO A 166 -13.29 9.06 -9.72
CA PRO A 166 -14.71 9.35 -9.82
C PRO A 166 -15.48 8.65 -8.67
N PRO A 167 -16.62 9.21 -8.22
CA PRO A 167 -17.49 8.54 -7.25
C PRO A 167 -18.00 7.20 -7.85
N PRO A 168 -18.33 6.18 -7.02
CA PRO A 168 -18.36 4.78 -7.47
C PRO A 168 -19.52 4.54 -8.46
N PRO A 169 -19.33 3.63 -9.43
CA PRO A 169 -19.40 2.20 -9.12
C PRO A 169 -18.22 1.38 -9.69
N THR A 170 -17.86 0.32 -8.97
CA THR A 170 -17.14 -0.87 -9.47
C THR A 170 -15.60 -0.84 -9.54
N VAL A 171 -14.93 0.24 -9.94
CA VAL A 171 -13.47 0.13 -10.21
C VAL A 171 -12.58 0.13 -8.95
N LEU A 172 -12.87 1.00 -7.96
CA LEU A 172 -12.17 0.96 -6.67
C LEU A 172 -12.57 -0.25 -5.81
N VAL A 173 -13.73 -0.85 -6.10
CA VAL A 173 -14.25 -1.99 -5.36
C VAL A 173 -13.39 -3.24 -5.56
N ILE A 174 -12.70 -3.37 -6.70
CA ILE A 174 -11.83 -4.51 -6.97
C ILE A 174 -10.43 -4.32 -6.35
N ILE A 175 -9.93 -3.08 -6.30
CA ILE A 175 -8.58 -2.79 -5.78
C ILE A 175 -8.58 -2.53 -4.26
N CYS A 176 -9.59 -1.86 -3.70
CA CYS A 176 -9.64 -1.52 -2.27
C CYS A 176 -10.37 -2.55 -1.38
N LYS A 177 -11.31 -3.39 -1.89
CA LYS A 177 -11.97 -4.39 -1.03
C LYS A 177 -11.03 -5.49 -0.53
N CYS A 178 -9.83 -5.63 -1.11
CA CYS A 178 -8.84 -6.57 -0.62
C CYS A 178 -8.11 -6.08 0.64
N VAL A 179 -8.19 -4.77 0.96
CA VAL A 179 -7.42 -4.19 2.08
C VAL A 179 -8.31 -3.71 3.24
N GLU A 180 -9.58 -3.40 3.00
CA GLU A 180 -10.50 -2.91 4.06
C GLU A 180 -11.22 -4.04 4.86
N LYS A 181 -10.97 -5.32 4.55
CA LYS A 181 -11.65 -6.48 5.17
C LYS A 181 -10.74 -7.45 5.93
N THR A 182 -9.60 -6.97 6.41
CA THR A 182 -8.73 -7.69 7.34
C THR A 182 -8.44 -6.81 8.52
#